data_AF-A0AAW9PVQ2-F1
#
_entry.id   AF-A0AAW9PVQ2-F1
#
_cell.length_a   1.000
_cell.length_b   1.000
_cell.length_c   1.000
_cell.angle_alpha   90.00
_cell.angle_beta   90.00
_cell.angle_gamma   90.00
#
_symmetry.space_group_name_H-M   'P 1'
#
loop_
_entity.id
_entity.type
_entity.pdbx_description
1 polymer ?
#
loop_
_entity_poly.entity_id
_entity_poly.type
_entity_poly.pdbx_seq_one_letter_code
_entity_poly.pdbx_strand_id
1 'polypeptide(L)'
;MNVKSIVASGISGLLLGMVAMPLASRAMPTETSTATEPTTVLVAAERHPNMVAARRKLEAAREDLRRAAHDYNGKRVEAIQLIDRAIQAINEGIAQDNH
;
A
#
# COMPACT_ATOMS: atom_id res chain seq x y z
N MET A 1 -24.16 -13.81 32.30
CA MET A 1 -23.79 -12.58 33.03
C MET A 1 -22.85 -11.79 32.11
N ASN A 2 -23.45 -11.03 31.18
CA ASN A 2 -23.65 -9.57 31.24
C ASN A 2 -22.41 -8.80 30.78
N VAL A 3 -22.32 -8.50 29.48
CA VAL A 3 -22.69 -7.23 28.79
C VAL A 3 -21.72 -6.07 29.01
N LYS A 4 -21.35 -5.41 27.88
CA LYS A 4 -20.70 -4.07 27.68
C LYS A 4 -19.45 -4.21 26.78
N SER A 5 -19.27 -3.58 25.62
CA SER A 5 -19.97 -2.46 25.00
C SER A 5 -19.72 -2.43 23.48
N ILE A 6 -20.79 -2.10 22.76
CA ILE A 6 -20.84 -1.70 21.35
C ILE A 6 -20.46 -0.21 21.30
N VAL A 7 -19.56 0.17 20.39
CA VAL A 7 -19.31 1.58 20.00
C VAL A 7 -19.24 1.55 18.46
N ALA A 8 -20.30 1.80 17.71
CA ALA A 8 -20.91 3.10 17.41
C ALA A 8 -19.91 4.10 16.78
N SER A 9 -19.64 3.95 15.48
CA SER A 9 -19.15 5.06 14.63
C SER A 9 -20.08 5.16 13.43
N GLY A 10 -20.86 6.23 13.43
CA GLY A 10 -22.00 6.45 12.55
C GLY A 10 -21.60 6.65 11.09
N ILE A 11 -22.31 5.96 10.21
CA ILE A 11 -22.37 6.27 8.79
C ILE A 11 -23.39 7.41 8.69
N SER A 12 -22.90 8.64 8.58
CA SER A 12 -23.76 9.82 8.45
C SER A 12 -24.05 10.08 6.98
N GLY A 13 -25.35 9.99 6.64
CA GLY A 13 -26.09 10.63 5.55
C GLY A 13 -25.46 10.67 4.16
N LEU A 14 -25.92 9.87 3.20
CA LEU A 14 -27.12 10.17 2.39
C LEU A 14 -27.06 11.58 1.78
N LEU A 15 -26.79 11.66 0.47
CA LEU A 15 -27.63 12.45 -0.43
C LEU A 15 -27.56 11.94 -1.87
N LEU A 16 -28.77 11.74 -2.36
CA LEU A 16 -29.25 11.22 -3.63
C LEU A 16 -28.94 12.20 -4.78
N GLY A 17 -28.50 11.65 -5.91
CA GLY A 17 -28.38 12.37 -7.18
C GLY A 17 -28.64 11.46 -8.37
N MET A 18 -29.88 11.00 -8.52
CA MET A 18 -30.36 10.45 -9.79
C MET A 18 -30.46 11.58 -10.81
N VAL A 19 -29.72 11.46 -11.92
CA VAL A 19 -30.12 12.11 -13.18
C VAL A 19 -30.27 11.01 -14.22
N ALA A 20 -31.50 10.86 -14.69
CA ALA A 20 -31.91 9.96 -15.75
C ALA A 20 -31.80 10.65 -17.12
N MET A 21 -31.21 9.95 -18.10
CA MET A 21 -31.49 9.85 -19.56
C MET A 21 -31.75 11.12 -20.42
N PRO A 22 -31.26 11.15 -21.69
CA PRO A 22 -31.93 10.40 -22.76
C PRO A 22 -31.03 9.67 -23.78
N LEU A 23 -31.70 8.79 -24.54
CA LEU A 23 -31.28 7.93 -25.65
C LEU A 23 -30.82 8.69 -26.92
N ALA A 24 -30.12 7.95 -27.80
CA ALA A 24 -29.67 8.22 -29.18
C ALA A 24 -28.26 8.83 -29.28
N SER A 25 -27.33 8.37 -30.13
CA SER A 25 -27.48 7.74 -31.45
C SER A 25 -26.18 7.04 -31.89
N ARG A 26 -26.29 5.80 -32.35
CA ARG A 26 -25.70 5.20 -33.57
C ARG A 26 -24.29 5.64 -34.02
N ALA A 27 -23.33 4.70 -33.97
CA ALA A 27 -22.64 4.10 -35.14
C ALA A 27 -21.43 3.27 -34.69
N MET A 28 -21.38 2.02 -35.13
CA MET A 28 -20.17 1.20 -35.13
C MET A 28 -19.15 1.80 -36.11
N PRO A 29 -17.88 1.89 -35.73
CA PRO A 29 -16.78 1.50 -36.58
C PRO A 29 -16.37 0.09 -36.18
N THR A 30 -16.41 -0.81 -37.16
CA THR A 30 -15.69 -2.07 -37.11
C THR A 30 -14.20 -1.76 -37.09
N GLU A 31 -13.61 -1.70 -35.90
CA GLU A 31 -12.16 -1.83 -35.77
C GLU A 31 -11.85 -3.23 -35.27
N THR A 32 -11.71 -4.14 -36.23
CA THR A 32 -10.87 -5.33 -36.09
C THR A 32 -9.43 -4.84 -35.91
N SER A 33 -9.11 -4.38 -34.69
CA SER A 33 -7.73 -4.10 -34.30
C SER A 33 -7.08 -5.40 -33.90
N THR A 34 -6.17 -5.80 -34.79
CA THR A 34 -5.28 -6.93 -34.68
C THR A 34 -4.42 -6.79 -33.44
N ALA A 35 -4.22 -7.92 -32.75
CA ALA A 35 -3.08 -8.23 -31.90
C ALA A 35 -2.71 -7.20 -30.82
N THR A 36 -3.07 -7.52 -29.58
CA THR A 36 -2.06 -7.64 -28.52
C THR A 36 -2.67 -8.62 -27.53
N GLU A 37 -2.26 -9.89 -27.61
CA GLU A 37 -2.35 -10.75 -26.44
C GLU A 37 -1.81 -9.93 -25.27
N PRO A 38 -2.52 -9.85 -24.12
CA PRO A 38 -1.86 -9.48 -22.90
C PRO A 38 -0.84 -10.58 -22.66
N THR A 39 0.37 -10.41 -23.20
CA THR A 39 1.57 -11.06 -22.69
C THR A 39 1.60 -10.57 -21.27
N THR A 40 0.99 -11.38 -20.41
CA THR A 40 1.02 -11.24 -18.98
C THR A 40 2.49 -11.41 -18.69
N VAL A 41 3.21 -10.29 -18.65
CA VAL A 41 4.53 -10.25 -18.08
C VAL A 41 4.26 -10.69 -16.66
N LEU A 42 4.51 -11.97 -16.37
CA LEU A 42 4.59 -12.50 -15.03
C LEU A 42 5.80 -11.79 -14.43
N VAL A 43 5.62 -10.51 -14.08
CA VAL A 43 6.39 -9.86 -13.04
C VAL A 43 6.17 -10.81 -11.89
N ALA A 44 7.18 -11.63 -11.60
CA ALA A 44 7.17 -12.53 -10.48
C ALA A 44 6.81 -11.65 -9.28
N ALA A 45 5.54 -11.69 -8.89
CA ALA A 45 5.06 -10.92 -7.76
C ALA A 45 5.93 -11.37 -6.62
N GLU A 46 6.79 -10.48 -6.13
CA GLU A 46 7.67 -10.79 -5.02
C GLU A 46 6.83 -11.51 -3.98
N ARG A 47 7.27 -12.70 -3.56
CA ARG A 47 6.47 -13.65 -2.77
C ARG A 47 5.89 -13.02 -1.50
N HIS A 48 6.43 -11.86 -1.08
CA HIS A 48 5.95 -11.03 0.02
C HIS A 48 5.87 -9.53 -0.33
N PRO A 49 4.82 -9.07 -1.05
CA PRO A 49 4.69 -7.66 -1.42
C PRO A 49 4.58 -6.75 -0.19
N ASN A 50 3.96 -7.24 0.89
CA ASN A 50 3.81 -6.49 2.13
C ASN A 50 5.12 -6.33 2.90
N MET A 51 5.97 -7.37 2.93
CA MET A 51 7.28 -7.32 3.61
C MET A 51 8.23 -6.37 2.90
N VAL A 52 8.25 -6.42 1.57
CA VAL A 52 9.04 -5.50 0.75
C VAL A 52 8.54 -4.06 0.91
N ALA A 53 7.22 -3.83 0.90
CA ALA A 53 6.65 -2.51 1.15
C ALA A 53 6.99 -1.98 2.55
N ALA A 54 6.95 -2.83 3.58
CA ALA A 54 7.35 -2.47 4.94
C ALA A 54 8.83 -2.07 5.01
N ARG A 55 9.73 -2.84 4.38
CA ARG A 55 11.16 -2.52 4.28
C ARG A 55 11.37 -1.15 3.64
N ARG A 56 10.71 -0.87 2.50
CA ARG A 56 10.79 0.42 1.81
C ARG A 56 10.35 1.60 2.68
N LYS A 57 9.25 1.43 3.44
CA LYS A 57 8.77 2.47 4.37
C LYS A 57 9.78 2.75 5.48
N LEU A 58 10.41 1.71 6.02
CA LEU A 58 11.46 1.84 7.03
C LEU A 58 12.71 2.53 6.47
N GLU A 59 13.12 2.20 5.25
CA GLU A 59 14.24 2.88 4.57
C GLU A 59 13.97 4.39 4.40
N ALA A 60 12.75 4.76 4.00
CA ALA A 60 12.33 6.15 3.88
C ALA A 60 12.35 6.86 5.25
N ALA A 61 11.76 6.25 6.27
CA ALA A 61 11.77 6.81 7.63
C ALA A 61 13.18 7.01 8.19
N ARG A 62 14.10 6.06 7.91
CA ARG A 62 15.52 6.19 8.29
C ARG A 62 16.16 7.42 7.65
N GLU A 63 15.87 7.65 6.39
CA GLU A 63 16.43 8.77 5.64
C GLU A 63 15.86 10.12 6.14
N ASP A 64 14.57 10.18 6.45
CA ASP A 64 13.95 11.37 7.06
C ASP A 64 14.58 11.70 8.42
N LEU A 65 14.85 10.67 9.24
CA LEU A 65 15.56 10.85 10.50
C LEU A 65 17.00 11.30 10.30
N ARG A 66 17.71 10.83 9.28
CA ARG A 66 19.09 11.29 8.97
C ARG A 66 19.12 12.77 8.58
N ARG A 67 18.09 13.24 7.88
CA ARG A 67 17.95 14.65 7.48
C ARG A 67 17.52 15.57 8.62
N ALA A 68 16.99 15.02 9.72
CA ALA A 68 16.62 15.82 10.88
C ALA A 68 17.85 16.56 11.43
N ALA A 69 17.76 17.89 11.51
CA ALA A 69 18.85 18.78 11.87
C ALA A 69 19.30 18.68 13.33
N HIS A 70 18.46 18.10 14.20
CA HIS A 70 18.74 18.02 15.63
C HIS A 70 18.80 16.57 16.11
N ASP A 71 19.89 16.25 16.80
CA ASP A 71 19.95 15.08 17.65
C ASP A 71 19.16 15.36 18.92
N TYR A 72 17.88 14.98 18.93
CA TYR A 72 16.98 15.08 20.09
C TYR A 72 17.50 14.27 21.30
N ASN A 73 18.56 14.73 21.95
CA ASN A 73 19.29 14.03 23.02
C ASN A 73 19.73 12.61 22.63
N GLY A 74 20.14 12.41 21.38
CA GLY A 74 20.55 11.10 20.86
C GLY A 74 19.39 10.17 20.45
N LYS A 75 18.12 10.56 20.67
CA LYS A 75 16.94 9.76 20.27
C LYS A 75 16.83 9.56 18.77
N ARG A 76 17.35 10.50 17.96
CA ARG A 76 17.45 10.35 16.50
C ARG A 76 18.31 9.14 16.14
N VAL A 77 19.50 9.04 16.74
CA VAL A 77 20.44 7.93 16.49
C VAL A 77 19.85 6.61 16.99
N GLU A 78 19.23 6.60 18.17
CA GLU A 78 18.53 5.43 18.71
C GLU A 78 17.42 4.93 17.78
N ALA A 79 16.60 5.85 17.23
CA ALA A 79 15.55 5.53 16.28
C ALA A 79 16.10 4.95 14.97
N ILE A 80 17.19 5.51 14.43
CA ILE A 80 17.87 4.97 13.24
C ILE A 80 18.34 3.53 13.50
N GLN A 81 18.96 3.27 14.64
CA GLN A 81 19.42 1.93 15.01
C GLN A 81 18.26 0.93 15.13
N LEU A 82 17.13 1.35 15.70
CA LEU A 82 15.92 0.51 15.78
C LEU A 82 15.38 0.17 14.39
N ILE A 83 15.37 1.14 13.48
CA ILE A 83 14.94 0.94 12.10
C ILE A 83 15.89 0.00 11.36
N ASP A 84 17.20 0.15 11.53
CA ASP A 84 18.19 -0.74 10.91
C ASP A 84 18.00 -2.19 11.36
N ARG A 85 17.76 -2.42 12.66
CA ARG A 85 17.43 -3.76 13.19
C ARG A 85 16.13 -4.31 12.60
N ALA A 86 15.10 -3.48 12.45
CA ALA A 86 13.83 -3.91 11.87
C ALA A 86 13.98 -4.30 10.39
N ILE A 87 14.75 -3.53 9.61
CA ILE A 87 15.06 -3.85 8.20
C ILE A 87 15.81 -5.20 8.11
N GLN A 88 16.77 -5.43 9.00
CA GLN A 88 17.51 -6.69 9.06
C GLN A 88 16.57 -7.88 9.30
N ALA A 89 15.71 -7.80 10.30
CA ALA A 89 14.74 -8.86 10.61
C ALA A 89 13.79 -9.15 9.44
N ILE A 90 13.35 -8.13 8.71
CA ILE A 90 12.53 -8.29 7.52
C ILE A 90 13.30 -9.02 6.40
N ASN A 91 14.57 -8.65 6.19
CA ASN A 91 15.40 -9.31 5.19
C ASN A 91 15.66 -10.79 5.54
N GLU A 92 15.92 -11.09 6.81
CA GLU A 92 16.06 -12.47 7.30
C GLU A 92 14.76 -13.26 7.11
N GLY A 93 13.61 -12.67 7.43
CA GLY A 93 12.30 -13.32 7.21
C GLY A 93 11.99 -13.60 5.73
N ILE A 94 12.32 -12.65 4.83
CA ILE A 94 12.19 -12.86 3.37
C ILE A 94 13.14 -13.97 2.90
N ALA A 95 14.37 -14.02 3.43
CA ALA A 95 15.35 -15.02 3.04
C ALA A 95 14.95 -16.44 3.48
N GLN A 96 14.32 -16.59 4.66
CA GLN A 96 13.83 -17.87 5.16
C GLN A 96 12.66 -18.44 4.35
N ASP A 97 11.71 -17.61 3.90
CA ASP A 97 10.58 -18.08 3.09
C ASP A 97 10.96 -18.42 1.64
N ASN A 98 12.05 -17.82 1.15
CA ASN A 98 12.57 -18.12 -0.18
C ASN A 98 13.39 -19.43 -0.25
N HIS A 99 13.50 -20.17 0.86
CA HIS A 99 14.35 -21.34 1.04
C HIS A 99 13.56 -22.64 1.22
#